data_AF-A0A9E1JFG5-F1
#
_entry.id   AF-A0A9E1JFG5-F1
#
_cell.length_a   1.000
_cell.length_b   1.000
_cell.length_c   1.000
_cell.angle_alpha   90.00
_cell.angle_beta   90.00
_cell.angle_gamma   90.00
#
_symmetry.space_group_name_H-M   'P 1'
#
loop_
_entity.id
_entity.type
_entity.pdbx_description
1 polymer ?
#
loop_
_entity_poly.entity_id
_entity_poly.type
_entity_poly.pdbx_seq_one_letter_code
_entity_poly.pdbx_strand_id
1 'polypeptide(L)'
;MKKSYFGRYDPALTINAGISQKSKDVKWYEKSVPCRKSCPADTNIPGDLEAIYQNDFDAAYKINLEDNIFPGVLGRVCSRPRESSCRHADDENG
;
A
#
# COMPACT_ATOMS: atom_id res chain seq x y z
N MET A 1 3.80 22.40 17.32
CA MET A 1 2.87 21.32 17.75
C MET A 1 1.58 21.38 16.92
N LYS A 2 1.58 20.77 15.73
CA LYS A 2 0.41 20.22 15.01
C LYS A 2 0.99 19.17 14.07
N LYS A 3 0.85 17.89 14.41
CA LYS A 3 1.30 16.75 13.58
C LYS A 3 0.52 16.78 12.28
N SER A 4 1.18 16.95 11.14
CA SER A 4 0.58 16.83 9.80
C SER A 4 0.44 15.36 9.38
N TYR A 5 -0.14 14.54 10.26
CA TYR A 5 -0.43 13.13 10.02
C TYR A 5 -1.79 12.96 9.32
N PHE A 6 -2.03 13.73 8.26
CA PHE A 6 -3.24 13.60 7.43
C PHE A 6 -2.98 14.18 6.03
N GLY A 7 -2.25 13.43 5.22
CA GLY A 7 -2.24 13.52 3.76
C GLY A 7 -2.02 12.09 3.29
N ARG A 8 -2.96 11.41 2.65
CA ARG A 8 -3.38 11.63 1.25
C ARG A 8 -4.85 11.29 0.96
N TYR A 9 -5.79 11.66 1.84
CA TYR A 9 -7.22 11.58 1.50
C TYR A 9 -7.77 12.99 1.25
N ASP A 10 -7.74 13.41 0.00
CA ASP A 10 -8.54 14.54 -0.48
C ASP A 10 -9.95 14.01 -0.79
N PRO A 11 -11.00 14.41 -0.05
CA PRO A 11 -12.37 13.97 -0.30
C PRO A 11 -12.97 14.54 -1.61
N ALA A 12 -12.24 15.35 -2.39
CA ALA A 12 -12.72 15.95 -3.64
C ALA A 12 -12.60 15.02 -4.88
N LEU A 13 -12.79 13.71 -4.74
CA LEU A 13 -12.71 12.76 -5.87
C LEU A 13 -14.08 12.21 -6.28
N THR A 14 -14.60 12.75 -7.39
CA THR A 14 -15.37 12.05 -8.44
C THR A 14 -16.62 11.24 -8.05
N ILE A 15 -17.39 11.63 -7.04
CA ILE A 15 -18.64 10.90 -6.70
C ILE A 15 -19.90 11.49 -7.36
N ASN A 16 -19.90 12.77 -7.75
CA ASN A 16 -21.12 13.47 -8.19
C ASN A 16 -21.16 13.94 -9.66
N ALA A 17 -20.11 13.71 -10.47
CA ALA A 17 -20.10 14.15 -11.87
C ALA A 17 -19.48 13.15 -12.86
N GLY A 18 -18.91 12.03 -12.40
CA GLY A 18 -18.37 10.98 -13.28
C GLY A 18 -17.15 11.36 -14.14
N ILE A 19 -16.50 12.50 -13.88
CA ILE A 19 -15.32 12.95 -14.64
C ILE A 19 -14.12 13.07 -13.69
N SER A 20 -13.16 12.14 -13.79
CA SER A 20 -11.87 12.24 -13.10
C SER A 20 -10.92 13.13 -13.91
N GLN A 21 -10.45 14.23 -13.32
CA GLN A 21 -9.52 15.18 -13.95
C GLN A 21 -8.04 14.95 -13.58
N LYS A 22 -7.72 13.86 -12.87
CA LYS A 22 -6.33 13.53 -12.48
C LYS A 22 -5.96 12.11 -12.91
N SER A 23 -4.69 11.92 -13.24
CA SER A 23 -4.14 10.76 -13.94
C SER A 23 -4.33 9.40 -13.24
N LYS A 24 -4.71 9.37 -11.95
CA LYS A 24 -5.06 8.16 -11.17
C LYS A 24 -5.98 8.59 -10.02
N ASP A 25 -7.23 8.12 -9.96
CA ASP A 25 -8.14 8.39 -8.85
C ASP A 25 -8.04 7.28 -7.77
N VAL A 26 -8.70 7.48 -6.61
CA VAL A 26 -8.67 6.53 -5.49
C VAL A 26 -9.17 5.15 -5.92
N LYS A 27 -10.24 5.11 -6.72
CA LYS A 27 -10.82 3.85 -7.20
C LYS A 27 -9.84 3.07 -8.07
N TRP A 28 -9.10 3.75 -8.94
CA TRP A 28 -8.02 3.12 -9.71
C TRP A 28 -6.94 2.57 -8.78
N TYR A 29 -6.50 3.33 -7.78
CA TYR A 29 -5.43 2.91 -6.87
C TYR A 29 -5.82 1.68 -6.03
N GLU A 30 -7.04 1.65 -5.49
CA GLU A 30 -7.53 0.49 -4.73
C GLU A 30 -7.60 -0.78 -5.59
N LYS A 31 -8.01 -0.64 -6.86
CA LYS A 31 -8.05 -1.76 -7.81
C LYS A 31 -6.64 -2.20 -8.24
N SER A 32 -5.72 -1.26 -8.47
CA SER A 32 -4.39 -1.54 -9.01
C SER A 32 -3.36 -1.95 -7.96
N VAL A 33 -3.57 -1.58 -6.70
CA VAL A 33 -2.70 -1.92 -5.56
C VAL A 33 -3.49 -2.66 -4.46
N PRO A 34 -4.08 -3.83 -4.79
CA PRO A 34 -4.95 -4.54 -3.86
C PRO A 34 -4.22 -5.04 -2.61
N CYS A 35 -2.93 -5.33 -2.72
CA CYS A 35 -2.08 -5.75 -1.60
C CYS A 35 -1.97 -4.72 -0.48
N ARG A 36 -1.90 -3.42 -0.82
CA ARG A 36 -1.91 -2.34 0.18
C ARG A 36 -3.27 -2.22 0.83
N LYS A 37 -4.34 -2.27 0.02
CA LYS A 37 -5.72 -2.14 0.50
C LYS A 37 -6.13 -3.24 1.47
N SER A 38 -5.63 -4.46 1.28
CA SER A 38 -5.95 -5.60 2.15
C SER A 38 -5.11 -5.67 3.43
N CYS A 39 -4.02 -4.90 3.50
CA CYS A 39 -3.22 -4.82 4.72
C CYS A 39 -3.94 -3.95 5.77
N PRO A 40 -4.26 -4.48 6.97
CA PRO A 40 -4.94 -3.68 8.00
C PRO A 40 -4.12 -2.47 8.48
N ALA A 41 -2.80 -2.53 8.33
CA ALA A 41 -1.89 -1.43 8.66
C ALA A 41 -1.72 -0.42 7.51
N ASP A 42 -2.34 -0.64 6.34
CA ASP A 42 -2.15 0.17 5.12
C ASP A 42 -0.67 0.35 4.70
N THR A 43 0.17 -0.63 5.04
CA THR A 43 1.60 -0.59 4.77
C THR A 43 1.89 -0.34 3.29
N ASN A 44 2.87 0.53 2.98
CA ASN A 44 3.37 0.77 1.63
C ASN A 44 4.14 -0.43 1.03
N ILE A 45 3.40 -1.49 0.74
CA ILE A 45 3.86 -2.78 0.23
C ILE A 45 4.60 -2.68 -1.12
N PRO A 46 4.16 -1.91 -2.12
CA PRO A 46 4.95 -1.79 -3.35
C PRO A 46 6.31 -1.13 -3.10
N GLY A 47 6.35 -0.14 -2.20
CA GLY A 47 7.59 0.55 -1.85
C GLY A 47 8.56 -0.32 -1.07
N ASP A 48 8.08 -1.10 -0.10
CA ASP A 48 8.93 -2.01 0.66
C ASP A 48 9.51 -3.14 -0.21
N LEU A 49 8.70 -3.71 -1.11
CA LEU A 49 9.14 -4.73 -2.07
C LEU A 49 10.13 -4.17 -3.11
N GLU A 50 9.92 -2.96 -3.60
CA GLU A 50 10.86 -2.31 -4.53
C GLU A 50 12.23 -2.11 -3.85
N ALA A 51 12.26 -1.63 -2.60
CA ALA A 51 13.51 -1.49 -1.85
C ALA A 51 14.21 -2.85 -1.65
N ILE A 52 13.46 -3.92 -1.37
CA ILE A 52 13.99 -5.29 -1.31
C ILE A 52 14.57 -5.71 -2.67
N TYR A 53 13.87 -5.45 -3.78
CA TYR A 53 14.33 -5.77 -5.13
C TYR A 53 15.66 -5.06 -5.46
N GLN A 54 15.83 -3.82 -4.99
CA GLN A 54 17.07 -3.05 -5.11
C GLN A 54 18.16 -3.44 -4.09
N ASN A 55 17.93 -4.47 -3.27
CA ASN A 55 18.81 -4.90 -2.16
C ASN A 55 19.04 -3.82 -1.07
N ASP A 56 18.15 -2.82 -0.97
CA ASP A 56 18.17 -1.82 0.10
C ASP A 56 17.24 -2.24 1.25
N PHE A 57 17.73 -3.18 2.06
CA PHE A 57 16.98 -3.72 3.20
C PHE A 57 16.72 -2.69 4.30
N ASP A 58 17.61 -1.70 4.45
CA ASP A 58 17.45 -0.62 5.43
C ASP A 58 16.29 0.31 5.04
N ALA A 59 16.19 0.67 3.76
CA ALA A 59 15.05 1.42 3.25
C ALA A 59 13.74 0.61 3.35
N ALA A 60 13.77 -0.67 2.96
CA ALA A 60 12.60 -1.55 3.08
C ALA A 60 12.06 -1.61 4.52
N TYR A 61 12.97 -1.78 5.49
CA TYR A 61 12.61 -1.78 6.92
C TYR A 61 12.00 -0.45 7.35
N LYS A 62 12.59 0.69 6.97
CA LYS A 62 12.09 2.02 7.31
C LYS A 62 10.71 2.28 6.71
N ILE A 63 10.50 1.92 5.45
CA ILE A 63 9.22 2.07 4.76
C ILE A 63 8.14 1.25 5.48
N ASN A 64 8.43 0.00 5.85
CA ASN A 64 7.46 -0.81 6.59
C ASN A 64 7.13 -0.21 7.97
N LEU A 65 8.15 0.34 8.64
CA LEU A 65 8.04 0.95 9.97
C LEU A 65 7.20 2.24 9.99
N GLU A 66 7.01 2.92 8.85
CA GLU A 66 6.14 4.11 8.76
C GLU A 66 4.70 3.82 9.18
N ASP A 67 4.21 2.64 8.80
CA ASP A 67 2.81 2.22 8.99
C ASP A 67 2.68 1.09 10.03
N ASN A 68 3.71 0.25 10.17
CA ASN A 68 3.70 -0.92 11.03
C ASN A 68 4.81 -0.86 12.08
N ILE A 69 4.45 -0.59 13.34
CA ILE A 69 5.41 -0.50 14.47
C ILE A 69 6.01 -1.86 14.89
N PHE A 70 5.54 -2.98 14.35
CA PHE A 70 6.01 -4.33 14.66
C PHE A 70 6.39 -5.14 13.41
N PRO A 71 7.28 -4.61 12.53
CA PRO A 71 7.61 -5.24 11.26
C PRO A 71 8.22 -6.63 11.46
N GLY A 72 9.10 -6.78 12.45
CA GLY A 72 9.73 -8.06 12.76
C GLY A 72 8.78 -9.13 13.30
N VAL A 73 7.73 -8.75 14.04
CA VAL A 73 6.75 -9.70 14.59
C VAL A 73 5.70 -10.03 13.53
N LEU A 74 5.06 -9.01 12.95
CA LEU A 74 3.99 -9.22 11.97
C LEU A 74 4.50 -9.90 10.68
N GLY A 75 5.75 -9.69 10.28
CA GLY A 75 6.35 -10.46 9.16
C GLY A 75 6.37 -11.98 9.38
N ARG A 76 6.32 -12.44 10.64
CA ARG A 76 6.30 -13.87 11.01
C ARG A 76 4.89 -14.40 11.27
N VAL A 77 4.08 -13.65 12.03
CA VAL A 77 2.80 -14.14 12.58
C VAL A 77 1.54 -13.61 11.88
N CYS A 78 1.67 -12.63 10.97
CA CYS A 78 0.52 -12.12 10.24
C CYS A 78 -0.13 -13.23 9.41
N SER A 79 -1.45 -13.17 9.27
CA SER A 79 -2.24 -14.04 8.37
C SER A 79 -2.02 -13.77 6.88
N ARG A 80 -1.18 -12.79 6.53
CA ARG A 80 -0.76 -12.44 5.16
C ARG A 80 -1.93 -12.13 4.19
N PRO A 81 -2.93 -11.30 4.57
CA PRO A 81 -4.04 -10.96 3.68
C PRO A 81 -3.59 -10.29 2.37
N ARG A 82 -2.46 -9.57 2.41
CA ARG A 82 -1.82 -8.93 1.26
C ARG A 82 -1.39 -9.90 0.15
N GLU A 83 -1.04 -11.14 0.51
CA GLU A 83 -0.58 -12.15 -0.43
C GLU A 83 -1.77 -12.75 -1.18
N SER A 84 -2.84 -13.08 -0.46
CA SER A 84 -4.08 -13.59 -1.05
C SER A 84 -4.74 -12.59 -2.00
N SER A 85 -4.58 -11.29 -1.76
CA SER A 85 -5.10 -10.24 -2.65
C SER A 85 -4.10 -9.78 -3.70
N CYS A 86 -2.91 -10.36 -3.77
CA CYS A 86 -1.86 -9.89 -4.67
C CYS A 86 -2.29 -10.07 -6.12
N ARG A 87 -2.13 -9.03 -6.95
CA ARG A 87 -2.47 -9.10 -8.38
C ARG A 87 -1.61 -10.09 -9.19
N HIS A 88 -0.51 -10.57 -8.61
CA HIS A 88 0.38 -11.57 -9.19
C HIS A 88 0.14 -12.97 -8.61
N ALA A 89 -0.94 -13.17 -7.84
CA ALA A 89 -1.30 -14.48 -7.28
C ALA A 89 -1.88 -15.43 -8.33
N ASP A 90 -2.48 -14.89 -9.40
CA ASP A 90 -2.99 -15.63 -10.54
C ASP A 90 -1.92 -15.63 -11.66
N ASP A 91 -1.68 -16.81 -12.22
CA ASP A 91 -0.66 -17.22 -13.20
C ASP A 91 -0.72 -16.49 -14.57
N GLU A 92 -1.69 -15.61 -14.75
CA GLU A 92 -1.85 -14.78 -15.94
C GLU A 92 -1.11 -13.42 -15.86
N ASN A 93 -0.55 -13.05 -14.70
CA ASN A 93 0.26 -11.84 -14.51
C ASN A 93 1.63 -12.09 -13.85
N GLY A 94 2.11 -13.34 -13.82
CA GLY A 94 3.40 -13.75 -13.27
C GLY A 94 4.01 -14.93 -14.02
#